data_AF-A0A954DCU5-F1
#
_entry.id   AF-A0A954DCU5-F1
#
_cell.length_a   1.000
_cell.length_b   1.000
_cell.length_c   1.000
_cell.angle_alpha   90.00
_cell.angle_beta   90.00
_cell.angle_gamma   90.00
#
_symmetry.space_group_name_H-M   'P 1'
#
loop_
_entity.id
_entity.type
_entity.pdbx_description
1 polymer ?
#
loop_
_entity_poly.entity_id
_entity_poly.type
_entity_poly.pdbx_seq_one_letter_code
_entity_poly.pdbx_strand_id
1 'polypeptide(L)'
;MHIELAADGSALVTTRSLLGQKDPGPVEETATGIEWSDRVRLVCSRGRVASLDELVLDGIRFDSREGGLRVTVPCGPDVRWIDRFAPPPEERARAVETFDPRDETPDVGSRLMLEVVVPGEVISTGVLPSFGARAAHERGMASLELTVASVRERERSVIWDVTWR
;
A
#
# COMPACT_ATOMS: atom_id res chain seq x y z
N MET A 1 -2.19 0.55 -1.83
CA MET A 1 -2.03 1.38 -3.05
C MET A 1 -2.80 0.71 -4.18
N HIS A 2 -3.54 1.49 -4.95
CA HIS A 2 -4.36 1.02 -6.06
C HIS A 2 -3.99 1.82 -7.31
N ILE A 3 -3.73 1.13 -8.42
CA ILE A 3 -3.30 1.70 -9.69
C ILE A 3 -4.29 1.24 -10.76
N GLU A 4 -4.91 2.18 -11.47
CA GLU A 4 -5.69 1.91 -12.68
C GLU A 4 -4.85 2.30 -13.89
N LEU A 5 -4.34 1.30 -14.63
CA LEU A 5 -3.51 1.46 -15.81
C LEU A 5 -4.37 1.60 -17.07
N ALA A 6 -4.13 2.65 -17.85
CA ALA A 6 -4.74 2.84 -19.15
C ALA A 6 -3.93 2.17 -20.26
N ALA A 7 -4.57 1.97 -21.42
CA ALA A 7 -3.93 1.35 -22.58
C ALA A 7 -2.76 2.17 -23.18
N ASP A 8 -2.73 3.47 -22.90
CA ASP A 8 -1.65 4.38 -23.33
C ASP A 8 -0.46 4.41 -22.36
N GLY A 9 -0.48 3.59 -21.30
CA GLY A 9 0.56 3.54 -20.27
C GLY A 9 0.41 4.58 -19.16
N SER A 10 -0.52 5.53 -19.29
CA SER A 10 -0.87 6.45 -18.21
C SER A 10 -1.58 5.71 -17.08
N ALA A 11 -1.49 6.24 -15.87
CA ALA A 11 -2.14 5.59 -14.73
C ALA A 11 -2.74 6.59 -13.76
N LEU A 12 -3.84 6.16 -13.16
CA LEU A 12 -4.41 6.79 -12.00
C LEU A 12 -3.94 6.03 -10.75
N VAL A 13 -3.37 6.75 -9.80
CA VAL A 13 -2.83 6.18 -8.57
C VAL A 13 -3.64 6.66 -7.38
N THR A 14 -4.10 5.72 -6.56
CA THR A 14 -4.74 5.99 -5.26
C THR A 14 -3.90 5.36 -4.14
N THR A 15 -3.47 6.17 -3.18
CA THR A 15 -2.81 5.69 -1.97
C THR A 15 -3.71 5.88 -0.75
N ARG A 16 -3.58 4.97 0.20
CA ARG A 16 -4.28 5.00 1.48
C ARG A 16 -3.25 4.70 2.55
N SER A 17 -3.21 5.55 3.57
CA SER A 17 -2.23 5.45 4.66
C SER A 17 -2.93 5.67 5.99
N LEU A 18 -2.65 4.81 6.97
CA LEU A 18 -3.00 5.07 8.37
C LEU A 18 -1.77 5.66 9.06
N LEU A 19 -1.92 6.83 9.67
CA LEU A 19 -0.83 7.56 10.30
C LEU A 19 -1.22 7.97 11.71
N GLY A 20 -0.24 8.04 12.62
CA GLY A 20 -0.42 8.71 13.90
C GLY A 20 -0.73 10.20 13.67
N GLN A 21 -1.59 10.77 14.51
CA GLN A 21 -1.91 12.20 14.48
C GLN A 21 -1.63 12.82 15.84
N LYS A 22 -0.97 13.98 15.87
CA LYS A 22 -0.68 14.70 17.11
C LYS A 22 -1.69 15.81 17.38
N ASP A 23 -2.10 16.49 16.32
CA ASP A 23 -2.97 17.65 16.43
C ASP A 23 -4.45 17.25 16.55
N PRO A 24 -5.26 18.01 17.31
CA PRO A 24 -6.69 17.78 17.38
C PRO A 24 -7.37 17.82 16.01
N GLY A 25 -8.36 16.95 15.80
CA GLY A 25 -9.24 17.02 14.64
C GLY A 25 -10.38 18.04 14.81
N PRO A 26 -11.11 18.39 13.74
CA PRO A 26 -12.20 19.37 13.79
C PRO A 26 -13.32 19.04 14.79
N VAL A 27 -13.56 17.75 15.04
CA VAL A 27 -14.54 17.30 16.04
C VAL A 27 -14.02 17.56 17.47
N GLU A 28 -12.74 17.32 17.73
CA GLU A 28 -12.14 17.56 19.05
C GLU A 28 -12.16 19.06 19.41
N GLU A 29 -11.95 19.92 18.42
CA GLU A 29 -11.95 21.38 18.60
C GLU A 29 -13.31 21.94 19.02
N THR A 30 -14.40 21.23 18.69
CA THR A 30 -15.78 21.68 18.93
C THR A 30 -16.50 20.89 20.01
N ALA A 31 -16.00 19.70 20.35
CA ALA A 31 -16.57 18.88 21.39
C ALA A 31 -16.23 19.41 22.79
N THR A 32 -17.20 19.32 23.71
CA THR A 32 -17.02 19.68 25.12
C THR A 32 -17.34 18.49 26.01
N GLY A 33 -16.62 18.35 27.13
CA GLY A 33 -16.86 17.28 28.11
C GLY A 33 -16.26 15.92 27.74
N ILE A 34 -15.35 15.87 26.77
CA ILE A 34 -14.63 14.66 26.35
C ILE A 34 -13.13 14.87 26.60
N GLU A 35 -12.47 13.89 27.20
CA GLU A 35 -11.01 13.81 27.30
C GLU A 35 -10.50 12.85 26.21
N TRP A 36 -9.76 13.39 25.24
CA TRP A 36 -9.24 12.62 24.11
C TRP A 36 -7.84 12.08 24.43
N SER A 37 -7.66 10.76 24.35
CA SER A 37 -6.38 10.09 24.68
C SER A 37 -5.53 9.76 23.45
N ASP A 38 -6.16 9.41 22.33
CA ASP A 38 -5.49 8.86 21.16
C ASP A 38 -6.04 9.45 19.86
N ARG A 39 -5.19 9.51 18.83
CA ARG A 39 -5.52 10.13 17.55
C ARG A 39 -4.83 9.38 16.41
N VAL A 40 -5.62 9.09 15.39
CA VAL A 40 -5.16 8.49 14.13
C VAL A 40 -5.77 9.21 12.94
N ARG A 41 -5.07 9.15 11.82
CA ARG A 41 -5.53 9.73 10.56
C ARG A 41 -5.45 8.71 9.45
N LEU A 42 -6.58 8.49 8.78
CA LEU A 42 -6.62 7.85 7.47
C LEU A 42 -6.45 8.94 6.40
N VAL A 43 -5.40 8.83 5.60
CA VAL A 43 -5.13 9.73 4.48
C VAL A 43 -5.36 8.96 3.18
N CYS A 44 -6.20 9.54 2.31
CA CYS A 44 -6.44 9.04 0.97
C CYS A 44 -5.99 10.09 -0.04
N SER A 45 -5.06 9.73 -0.92
CA SER A 45 -4.56 10.61 -1.97
C SER A 45 -4.79 9.98 -3.34
N ARG A 46 -5.16 10.79 -4.33
CA ARG A 46 -5.40 10.35 -5.71
C ARG A 46 -4.68 11.28 -6.68
N GLY A 47 -3.93 10.71 -7.62
CA GLY A 47 -3.15 11.44 -8.61
C GLY A 47 -3.08 10.71 -9.95
N ARG A 48 -2.50 11.36 -10.95
CA ARG A 48 -2.25 10.77 -12.27
C ARG A 48 -0.77 10.84 -12.60
N VAL A 49 -0.28 9.84 -13.32
CA VAL A 49 1.04 9.81 -13.96
C VAL A 49 0.86 9.61 -15.46
N ALA A 50 1.68 10.30 -16.26
CA ALA A 50 1.61 10.22 -17.71
C ALA A 50 2.10 8.87 -18.23
N SER A 51 3.10 8.30 -17.56
CA SER A 51 3.57 6.93 -17.74
C SER A 51 3.77 6.27 -16.38
N LEU A 52 3.39 5.01 -16.25
CA LEU A 52 3.64 4.24 -15.04
C LEU A 52 5.16 4.07 -14.75
N ASP A 53 6.01 4.11 -15.77
CA ASP A 53 7.48 4.01 -15.61
C ASP A 53 8.09 5.25 -14.94
N GLU A 54 7.39 6.38 -14.96
CA GLU A 54 7.80 7.61 -14.26
C GLU A 54 7.39 7.60 -12.78
N LEU A 55 6.54 6.66 -12.37
CA LEU A 55 6.08 6.56 -10.99
C LEU A 55 7.22 6.06 -10.10
N VAL A 56 7.73 6.95 -9.25
CA VAL A 56 8.66 6.60 -8.18
C VAL A 56 7.97 6.80 -6.84
N LEU A 57 7.81 5.72 -6.09
CA LEU A 57 7.25 5.78 -4.73
C LEU A 57 8.26 5.24 -3.74
N ASP A 58 9.09 6.15 -3.21
CA ASP A 58 10.08 5.90 -2.14
C ASP A 58 10.90 4.61 -2.37
N GLY A 59 11.32 4.41 -3.62
CA GLY A 59 12.14 3.28 -4.07
C GLY A 59 11.38 2.12 -4.72
N ILE A 60 10.04 2.08 -4.63
CA ILE A 60 9.22 1.16 -5.44
C ILE A 60 9.32 1.61 -6.91
N ARG A 61 9.64 0.67 -7.79
CA ARG A 61 9.81 0.90 -9.23
C ARG A 61 8.82 0.08 -10.02
N PHE A 62 8.31 0.67 -11.09
CA PHE A 62 7.41 0.05 -12.05
C PHE A 62 8.10 0.03 -13.41
N ASP A 63 8.11 -1.13 -14.06
CA ASP A 63 8.69 -1.38 -15.38
C ASP A 63 7.59 -2.01 -16.24
N SER A 64 6.96 -1.16 -17.05
CA SER A 64 5.88 -1.50 -17.97
C SER A 64 6.44 -2.12 -19.24
N ARG A 65 5.79 -3.17 -19.71
CA ARG A 65 6.14 -3.93 -20.90
C ARG A 65 4.90 -4.16 -21.73
N GLU A 66 5.07 -4.54 -22.99
CA GLU A 66 3.94 -4.96 -23.81
C GLU A 66 3.22 -6.14 -23.15
N GLY A 67 1.97 -5.93 -22.73
CA GLY A 67 1.16 -6.92 -22.02
C GLY A 67 1.67 -7.31 -20.63
N GLY A 68 2.54 -6.52 -20.00
CA GLY A 68 3.13 -6.88 -18.71
C GLY A 68 3.61 -5.72 -17.86
N LEU A 69 3.76 -5.98 -16.56
CA LEU A 69 4.26 -5.04 -15.57
C LEU A 69 5.17 -5.78 -14.59
N ARG A 70 6.36 -5.25 -14.36
CA ARG A 70 7.25 -5.65 -13.27
C ARG A 70 7.27 -4.56 -12.21
N VAL A 71 6.96 -4.92 -10.97
CA VAL A 71 7.08 -4.06 -9.80
C VAL A 71 8.24 -4.54 -8.94
N THR A 72 9.19 -3.67 -8.65
CA THR A 72 10.28 -3.94 -7.70
C THR A 72 10.03 -3.18 -6.42
N VAL A 73 9.82 -3.91 -5.33
CA VAL A 73 9.56 -3.37 -3.99
C VAL A 73 10.82 -3.54 -3.15
N PRO A 74 11.49 -2.46 -2.72
CA PRO A 74 12.67 -2.57 -1.87
C PRO A 74 12.29 -3.11 -0.48
N CYS A 75 13.14 -3.98 0.05
CA CYS A 75 13.02 -4.56 1.38
C CYS A 75 14.31 -4.31 2.17
N GLY A 76 14.22 -4.34 3.49
CA GLY A 76 15.35 -4.19 4.40
C GLY A 76 14.96 -3.39 5.64
N PRO A 77 15.81 -3.40 6.68
CA PRO A 77 15.53 -2.69 7.92
C PRO A 77 15.40 -1.17 7.71
N ASP A 78 16.11 -0.64 6.72
CA ASP A 78 16.21 0.80 6.45
C ASP A 78 15.22 1.32 5.40
N VAL A 79 14.31 0.48 4.89
CA VAL A 79 13.33 0.94 3.90
C VAL A 79 12.30 1.87 4.53
N ARG A 80 12.13 3.05 3.93
CA ARG A 80 11.30 4.14 4.46
C ARG A 80 9.88 4.14 3.92
N TRP A 81 9.65 3.48 2.78
CA TRP A 81 8.36 3.55 2.09
C TRP A 81 7.22 2.99 2.93
N ILE A 82 7.49 1.98 3.76
CA ILE A 82 6.50 1.37 4.68
C ILE A 82 5.93 2.43 5.62
N ASP A 83 6.78 3.32 6.15
CA ASP A 83 6.40 4.36 7.12
C ASP A 83 5.53 5.45 6.49
N ARG A 84 5.38 5.44 5.16
CA ARG A 84 4.44 6.30 4.43
C ARG A 84 3.02 5.75 4.41
N PHE A 85 2.84 4.46 4.67
CA PHE A 85 1.55 3.76 4.56
C PHE A 85 1.02 3.23 5.89
N ALA A 86 1.91 2.85 6.80
CA ALA A 86 1.55 2.29 8.09
C ALA A 86 2.24 3.05 9.23
N PRO A 87 1.61 3.14 10.42
CA PRO A 87 2.28 3.68 11.59
C PRO A 87 3.48 2.79 11.98
N PRO A 88 4.46 3.37 12.68
CA PRO A 88 5.57 2.58 13.22
C PRO A 88 5.05 1.51 14.19
N PRO A 89 5.78 0.40 14.38
CA PRO A 89 5.30 -0.75 15.15
C PRO A 89 4.77 -0.40 16.54
N GLU A 90 5.44 0.52 17.25
CA GLU A 90 5.09 0.99 18.59
C GLU A 90 3.81 1.85 18.67
N GLU A 91 3.37 2.42 17.56
CA GLU A 91 2.13 3.20 17.48
C GLU A 91 0.98 2.38 16.88
N ARG A 92 1.28 1.27 16.20
CA ARG A 92 0.29 0.49 15.45
C ARG A 92 -0.83 -0.07 16.31
N ALA A 93 -0.52 -0.69 17.44
CA ALA A 93 -1.55 -1.30 18.30
C ALA A 93 -2.58 -0.26 18.77
N ARG A 94 -2.12 0.88 19.27
CA ARG A 94 -2.97 2.02 19.64
C ARG A 94 -3.74 2.57 18.45
N ALA A 95 -3.08 2.64 17.28
CA ALA A 95 -3.71 3.15 16.09
C ALA A 95 -4.85 2.25 15.58
N VAL A 96 -4.68 0.93 15.68
CA VAL A 96 -5.74 -0.05 15.36
C VAL A 96 -6.88 0.06 16.35
N GLU A 97 -6.62 0.09 17.65
CA GLU A 97 -7.66 0.22 18.68
C GLU A 97 -8.47 1.52 18.51
N THR A 98 -7.80 2.62 18.16
CA THR A 98 -8.47 3.91 17.92
C THR A 98 -9.30 3.91 16.63
N PHE A 99 -8.81 3.26 15.56
CA PHE A 99 -9.48 3.21 14.26
C PHE A 99 -10.64 2.20 14.23
N ASP A 100 -10.43 1.05 14.85
CA ASP A 100 -11.35 -0.08 14.90
C ASP A 100 -11.39 -0.67 16.32
N PRO A 101 -12.15 -0.05 17.24
CA PRO A 101 -12.23 -0.49 18.64
C PRO A 101 -12.95 -1.83 18.82
N ARG A 102 -13.55 -2.38 17.77
CA ARG A 102 -14.23 -3.69 17.80
C ARG A 102 -13.35 -4.83 17.33
N ASP A 103 -12.13 -4.53 16.89
CA ASP A 103 -11.17 -5.50 16.35
C ASP A 103 -11.77 -6.34 15.21
N GLU A 104 -12.63 -5.73 14.39
CA GLU A 104 -13.16 -6.36 13.18
C GLU A 104 -12.07 -6.48 12.08
N THR A 105 -10.97 -5.74 12.24
CA THR A 105 -9.89 -5.58 11.27
C THR A 105 -8.50 -5.78 11.92
N PRO A 106 -8.16 -7.01 12.35
CA PRO A 106 -6.96 -7.29 13.17
C PRO A 106 -5.61 -7.05 12.44
N ASP A 107 -5.64 -6.86 11.12
CA ASP A 107 -4.46 -6.69 10.27
C ASP A 107 -4.19 -5.22 9.85
N VAL A 108 -4.90 -4.24 10.44
CA VAL A 108 -4.74 -2.83 10.05
C VAL A 108 -3.30 -2.36 10.30
N GLY A 109 -2.65 -1.92 9.22
CA GLY A 109 -1.24 -1.50 9.24
C GLY A 109 -0.22 -2.63 9.35
N SER A 110 -0.62 -3.90 9.54
CA SER A 110 0.28 -5.06 9.53
C SER A 110 0.54 -5.59 8.13
N ARG A 111 -0.38 -5.32 7.20
CA ARG A 111 -0.30 -5.69 5.79
C ARG A 111 -0.41 -4.47 4.89
N LEU A 112 0.30 -4.53 3.76
CA LEU A 112 0.26 -3.55 2.69
C LEU A 112 -0.20 -4.25 1.42
N MET A 113 -1.22 -3.68 0.79
CA MET A 113 -1.76 -4.18 -0.47
C MET A 113 -1.35 -3.25 -1.61
N LEU A 114 -0.81 -3.81 -2.69
CA LEU A 114 -0.62 -3.14 -3.97
C LEU A 114 -1.60 -3.78 -4.95
N GLU A 115 -2.42 -2.98 -5.62
CA GLU A 115 -3.40 -3.45 -6.61
C GLU A 115 -3.13 -2.74 -7.93
N VAL A 116 -3.20 -3.48 -9.02
CA VAL A 116 -3.09 -2.96 -10.38
C VAL A 116 -4.26 -3.48 -11.19
N VAL A 117 -5.15 -2.57 -11.59
CA VAL A 117 -6.17 -2.79 -12.60
C VAL A 117 -5.54 -2.51 -13.97
N VAL A 118 -5.60 -3.47 -14.87
CA VAL A 118 -5.00 -3.43 -16.21
C VAL A 118 -6.08 -3.21 -17.27
N PRO A 119 -5.73 -2.73 -18.49
CA PRO A 119 -6.70 -2.49 -19.56
C PRO A 119 -7.27 -3.77 -20.20
N GLY A 120 -6.84 -4.96 -19.76
CA GLY A 120 -7.25 -6.27 -20.29
C GLY A 120 -7.54 -7.29 -19.19
N GLU A 121 -7.39 -8.58 -19.51
CA GLU A 121 -7.56 -9.68 -18.56
C GLU A 121 -6.19 -10.12 -18.02
N VAL A 122 -6.02 -10.16 -16.70
CA VAL A 122 -4.78 -10.67 -16.08
C VAL A 122 -4.72 -12.18 -16.30
N ILE A 123 -3.69 -12.63 -17.00
CA ILE A 123 -3.46 -14.06 -17.30
C ILE A 123 -2.43 -14.69 -16.37
N SER A 124 -1.55 -13.88 -15.75
CA SER A 124 -0.57 -14.38 -14.81
C SER A 124 -0.12 -13.28 -13.83
N THR A 125 0.21 -13.71 -12.61
CA THR A 125 0.80 -12.89 -11.56
C THR A 125 1.75 -13.77 -10.76
N GLY A 126 2.96 -13.27 -10.49
CA GLY A 126 4.00 -14.04 -9.83
C GLY A 126 4.86 -13.17 -8.94
N VAL A 127 5.30 -13.69 -7.79
CA VAL A 127 6.11 -12.95 -6.83
C VAL A 127 7.36 -13.73 -6.43
N LEU A 128 8.51 -13.05 -6.42
CA LEU A 128 9.81 -13.60 -6.03
C LEU A 128 10.60 -12.60 -5.16
N PRO A 129 11.10 -13.01 -3.99
CA PRO A 129 10.77 -14.24 -3.27
C PRO A 129 9.35 -14.18 -2.68
N SER A 130 8.73 -15.34 -2.41
CA SER A 130 7.34 -15.44 -1.91
C SER A 130 7.20 -15.35 -0.39
N PHE A 131 8.26 -15.03 0.37
CA PHE A 131 8.20 -15.00 1.83
C PHE A 131 7.42 -13.79 2.33
N GLY A 132 6.24 -14.04 2.93
CA GLY A 132 5.37 -12.98 3.45
C GLY A 132 4.84 -12.02 2.38
N ALA A 133 4.92 -12.46 1.11
CA ALA A 133 4.41 -11.79 -0.06
C ALA A 133 3.46 -12.74 -0.79
N ARG A 134 2.25 -12.30 -1.07
CA ARG A 134 1.22 -13.09 -1.75
C ARG A 134 0.72 -12.33 -2.97
N ALA A 135 0.94 -12.90 -4.14
CA ALA A 135 0.33 -12.40 -5.37
C ALA A 135 -0.99 -13.13 -5.64
N ALA A 136 -2.00 -12.40 -6.09
CA ALA A 136 -3.26 -12.93 -6.57
C ALA A 136 -3.75 -12.10 -7.76
N HIS A 137 -4.75 -12.62 -8.47
CA HIS A 137 -5.45 -11.85 -9.49
C HIS A 137 -6.90 -12.30 -9.61
N GLU A 138 -7.75 -11.37 -10.02
CA GLU A 138 -9.14 -11.61 -10.36
C GLU A 138 -9.50 -10.73 -11.57
N ARG A 139 -9.89 -11.36 -12.68
CA ARG A 139 -10.27 -10.67 -13.92
C ARG A 139 -9.19 -9.68 -14.38
N GLY A 140 -9.51 -8.39 -14.46
CA GLY A 140 -8.60 -7.32 -14.85
C GLY A 140 -7.80 -6.71 -13.70
N MET A 141 -7.75 -7.33 -12.52
CA MET A 141 -7.02 -6.83 -11.36
C MET A 141 -5.99 -7.85 -10.87
N ALA A 142 -4.75 -7.41 -10.68
CA ALA A 142 -3.72 -8.14 -9.97
C ALA A 142 -3.46 -7.48 -8.62
N SER A 143 -3.19 -8.27 -7.59
CA SER A 143 -2.85 -7.78 -6.26
C SER A 143 -1.60 -8.45 -5.69
N LEU A 144 -0.87 -7.68 -4.89
CA LEU A 144 0.27 -8.10 -4.10
C LEU A 144 0.06 -7.67 -2.66
N GLU A 145 -0.09 -8.64 -1.78
CA GLU A 145 -0.11 -8.45 -0.34
C GLU A 145 1.29 -8.65 0.23
N LEU A 146 1.74 -7.74 1.08
CA LEU A 146 3.01 -7.77 1.78
C LEU A 146 2.79 -7.61 3.28
N THR A 147 3.41 -8.44 4.10
CA THR A 147 3.45 -8.20 5.56
C THR A 147 4.57 -7.22 5.89
N VAL A 148 4.31 -6.25 6.77
CA VAL A 148 5.32 -5.24 7.15
C VAL A 148 6.56 -5.90 7.77
N ALA A 149 6.38 -6.94 8.57
CA ALA A 149 7.48 -7.70 9.15
C ALA A 149 8.41 -8.29 8.07
N SER A 150 7.84 -8.96 7.06
CA SER A 150 8.64 -9.61 6.02
C SER A 150 9.38 -8.61 5.13
N VAL A 151 8.83 -7.41 4.92
CA VAL A 151 9.55 -6.36 4.17
C VAL A 151 10.74 -5.83 4.98
N ARG A 152 10.63 -5.69 6.31
CA ARG A 152 11.70 -5.13 7.15
C ARG A 152 12.83 -6.12 7.47
N GLU A 153 12.50 -7.40 7.64
CA GLU A 153 13.47 -8.42 8.06
C GLU A 153 14.37 -8.94 6.92
N ARG A 154 14.10 -8.55 5.67
CA ARG A 154 14.71 -9.16 4.48
C ARG A 154 15.51 -8.16 3.67
N GLU A 155 16.74 -8.52 3.33
CA GLU A 155 17.64 -7.65 2.54
C GLU A 155 17.46 -7.76 1.02
N ARG A 156 16.53 -8.60 0.54
CA ARG A 156 16.26 -8.79 -0.89
C ARG A 156 14.93 -8.15 -1.27
N SER A 157 14.95 -7.35 -2.33
CA SER A 157 13.73 -6.77 -2.91
C SER A 157 12.74 -7.85 -3.34
N VAL A 158 11.46 -7.54 -3.23
CA VAL A 158 10.38 -8.34 -3.81
C VAL A 158 10.16 -7.88 -5.25
N ILE A 159 10.12 -8.84 -6.16
CA ILE A 159 9.78 -8.65 -7.56
C ILE A 159 8.39 -9.24 -7.77
N TRP A 160 7.47 -8.42 -8.26
CA TRP A 160 6.13 -8.83 -8.61
C TRP A 160 5.91 -8.61 -10.10
N ASP A 161 5.68 -9.70 -10.83
CA ASP A 161 5.42 -9.68 -12.27
C ASP A 161 3.92 -9.93 -12.52
N VAL A 162 3.33 -9.13 -13.39
CA VAL A 162 1.94 -9.23 -13.84
C VAL A 162 1.94 -9.29 -15.37
N THR A 163 1.09 -10.13 -15.94
CA THR A 163 0.91 -10.26 -17.40
C THR A 163 -0.57 -10.29 -17.74
N TRP A 164 -0.97 -9.59 -18.79
CA TRP A 164 -2.35 -9.51 -19.26
C TRP A 164 -2.46 -9.60 -20.78
N ARG A 165 -3.67 -9.80 -21.28
CA ARG A 165 -4.03 -9.80 -22.70
C ARG A 165 -5.27 -8.95 -22.98
#